data_AF-A0A7S1DWP0-F1
#
_entry.id   AF-A0A7S1DWP0-F1
#
_cell.length_a   1.000
_cell.length_b   1.000
_cell.length_c   1.000
_cell.angle_alpha   90.00
_cell.angle_beta   90.00
_cell.angle_gamma   90.00
#
_symmetry.space_group_name_H-M   'P 1'
#
loop_
_entity.id
_entity.type
_entity.pdbx_description
1 polymer ?
#
loop_
_entity_poly.entity_id
_entity_poly.type
_entity_poly.pdbx_seq_one_letter_code
_entity_poly.pdbx_strand_id
1 'polypeptide(L)'
;AFPAVHKASSGIPRRINRLCDRLLLLGFMQGRPHLTLADVKEVLRDIAQESEVTRHSDVGSLDSAPARLPDSRPAALDSAPGALDVAKLKMSVAEVEGLSSEIAALSADHHTDRLQRLERSMMRLERINLQTLAL
;
A
#
# COMPACT_ATOMS: atom_id res chain seq x y z
N ALA A 1 -19.99 8.51 19.17
CA ALA A 1 -18.65 8.28 18.58
C ALA A 1 -18.67 7.23 17.47
N PHE A 2 -19.27 6.04 17.70
CA PHE A 2 -19.27 4.91 16.75
C PHE A 2 -19.72 5.22 15.30
N PRO A 3 -20.78 6.02 15.04
CA PRO A 3 -21.16 6.34 13.67
C PRO A 3 -20.10 7.12 12.90
N ALA A 4 -19.33 7.98 13.59
CA ALA A 4 -18.24 8.73 12.99
C ALA A 4 -17.05 7.83 12.63
N VAL A 5 -16.72 6.87 13.50
CA VAL A 5 -15.69 5.85 13.25
C VAL A 5 -16.07 4.97 12.06
N HIS A 6 -17.33 4.54 11.99
CA HIS A 6 -17.83 3.74 10.87
C HIS A 6 -17.79 4.52 9.55
N LYS A 7 -18.24 5.78 9.56
CA LYS A 7 -18.20 6.65 8.37
C LYS A 7 -16.77 6.89 7.87
N ALA A 8 -15.82 7.13 8.77
CA ALA A 8 -14.43 7.39 8.42
C ALA A 8 -13.67 6.15 7.92
N SER A 9 -13.99 4.97 8.46
CA SER A 9 -13.35 3.71 8.08
C SER A 9 -14.05 2.97 6.93
N SER A 10 -15.26 3.39 6.57
CA SER A 10 -16.17 2.68 5.64
C SER A 10 -16.48 1.24 6.06
N GLY A 11 -16.37 0.94 7.36
CA GLY A 11 -16.57 -0.42 7.89
C GLY A 11 -15.40 -1.38 7.63
N ILE A 12 -14.27 -0.91 7.05
CA ILE A 12 -13.11 -1.77 6.79
C ILE A 12 -12.38 -2.07 8.11
N PRO A 13 -12.30 -3.34 8.57
CA PRO A 13 -11.76 -3.68 9.89
C PRO A 13 -10.35 -3.13 10.15
N ARG A 14 -9.48 -3.19 9.13
CA ARG A 14 -8.10 -2.70 9.24
C ARG A 14 -8.02 -1.17 9.42
N ARG A 15 -8.96 -0.42 8.83
CA ARG A 15 -9.06 1.04 8.99
C ARG A 15 -9.64 1.41 10.34
N ILE A 16 -10.63 0.64 10.83
CA ILE A 16 -11.18 0.79 12.17
C ILE A 16 -10.07 0.66 13.21
N ASN A 17 -9.27 -0.41 13.14
CA ASN A 17 -8.20 -0.63 14.12
C ASN A 17 -7.17 0.51 14.11
N ARG A 18 -6.69 0.92 12.93
CA ARG A 18 -5.75 2.06 12.83
C ARG A 18 -6.30 3.35 13.45
N LEU A 19 -7.58 3.64 13.25
CA LEU A 19 -8.23 4.81 13.85
C LEU A 19 -8.36 4.65 15.37
N CYS A 20 -8.76 3.47 15.85
CA CYS A 20 -8.87 3.17 17.28
C CYS A 20 -7.52 3.21 18.00
N ASP A 21 -6.45 2.66 17.42
CA ASP A 21 -5.11 2.64 18.00
C ASP A 21 -4.64 4.08 18.31
N ARG A 22 -4.85 4.99 17.36
CA ARG A 22 -4.51 6.42 17.52
C ARG A 22 -5.39 7.12 18.56
N LEU A 23 -6.68 6.82 18.57
CA LEU A 23 -7.62 7.34 19.57
C LEU A 23 -7.25 6.91 20.99
N LEU A 24 -6.89 5.64 21.17
CA LEU A 24 -6.47 5.09 22.45
C LEU A 24 -5.14 5.71 22.90
N LEU A 25 -4.20 5.91 21.97
CA LEU A 25 -2.94 6.59 22.27
C LEU A 25 -3.17 8.05 22.71
N LEU A 26 -4.04 8.80 22.02
CA LEU A 26 -4.42 10.15 22.42
C LEU A 26 -5.04 10.17 23.83
N GLY A 27 -5.99 9.26 24.09
CA GLY A 27 -6.61 9.13 25.41
C GLY A 27 -5.62 8.81 26.52
N PHE A 28 -4.66 7.92 26.24
CA PHE A 28 -3.58 7.58 27.17
C PHE A 28 -2.69 8.79 27.47
N MET A 29 -2.26 9.52 26.44
CA MET A 29 -1.41 10.72 26.59
C MET A 29 -2.11 11.85 27.36
N GLN A 30 -3.43 11.96 27.22
CA GLN A 30 -4.25 12.97 27.91
C GLN A 30 -4.73 12.51 29.30
N GLY A 31 -4.44 11.26 29.70
CA GLY A 31 -4.94 10.68 30.96
C GLY A 31 -6.46 10.52 31.02
N ARG A 32 -7.13 10.42 29.85
CA ARG A 32 -8.60 10.35 29.76
C ARG A 32 -9.06 8.91 29.54
N PRO A 33 -9.81 8.30 30.50
CA PRO A 33 -10.32 6.93 30.34
C PRO A 33 -11.56 6.87 29.41
N HIS A 34 -12.17 8.01 29.11
CA HIS A 34 -13.36 8.10 28.26
C HIS A 34 -13.08 8.95 27.03
N LEU A 35 -13.26 8.34 25.86
CA LEU A 35 -13.11 8.98 24.57
C LEU A 35 -14.47 9.48 24.07
N THR A 36 -14.51 10.73 23.67
CA THR A 36 -15.70 11.43 23.19
C THR A 36 -15.69 11.55 21.67
N LEU A 37 -16.78 12.06 21.11
CA LEU A 37 -16.85 12.36 19.68
C LEU A 37 -15.88 13.48 19.26
N ALA A 38 -15.49 14.36 20.18
CA ALA A 38 -14.51 15.42 19.90
C ALA A 38 -13.13 14.83 19.63
N ASP A 39 -12.69 13.87 20.45
CA ASP A 39 -11.39 13.19 20.29
C ASP A 39 -11.34 12.43 18.95
N VAL A 40 -12.45 11.80 18.54
CA VAL A 40 -12.57 11.17 17.20
C VAL A 40 -12.38 12.18 16.07
N LYS A 41 -12.99 13.37 16.17
CA LYS A 41 -12.84 14.42 15.15
C LYS A 41 -11.43 14.96 15.09
N GLU A 42 -10.76 15.08 16.24
CA GLU A 42 -9.36 15.51 16.33
C GLU A 42 -8.45 14.53 15.60
N VAL A 43 -8.48 13.25 15.95
CA VAL A 43 -7.67 12.21 15.30
C VAL A 43 -7.96 12.11 13.79
N LEU A 44 -9.20 12.33 13.37
CA LEU A 44 -9.55 12.35 11.94
C LEU A 44 -8.93 13.53 11.20
N ARG A 45 -8.81 14.71 11.84
CA ARG A 45 -8.09 15.85 11.24
C ARG A 45 -6.60 15.56 11.15
N ASP A 46 -6.01 14.99 12.18
CA ASP A 46 -4.58 14.65 12.19
C ASP A 46 -4.24 13.63 11.10
N ILE A 47 -5.05 12.59 10.95
CA ILE A 47 -4.91 11.60 9.87
C ILE A 47 -5.00 12.28 8.49
N ALA A 48 -5.94 13.21 8.31
CA ALA A 48 -6.10 13.92 7.03
C ALA A 48 -4.88 14.81 6.73
N GLN A 49 -4.39 15.56 7.72
CA GLN A 49 -3.23 16.43 7.59
C GLN A 49 -1.95 15.62 7.28
N GLU A 50 -1.74 14.49 7.95
CA GLU A 50 -0.63 13.59 7.65
C GLU A 50 -0.72 12.97 6.25
N SER A 51 -1.94 12.64 5.81
CA SER A 51 -2.17 12.12 4.47
C SER A 51 -1.85 13.15 3.38
N GLU A 52 -2.12 14.44 3.64
CA GLU A 52 -1.74 15.55 2.74
C GLU A 52 -0.22 15.74 2.69
N VAL A 53 0.46 15.69 3.83
CA VAL A 53 1.92 15.76 3.89
C VAL A 53 2.57 14.56 3.18
N THR A 54 2.00 13.36 3.35
CA THR A 54 2.50 12.14 2.69
C THR A 54 2.33 12.23 1.17
N ARG A 55 1.22 12.79 0.66
CA ARG A 55 1.03 13.02 -0.79
C ARG A 55 2.04 13.99 -1.38
N HIS A 56 2.50 14.99 -0.62
CA HIS A 56 3.57 15.88 -1.08
C HIS A 56 4.95 15.22 -1.08
N SER A 57 5.14 14.13 -0.31
CA SER A 57 6.36 13.31 -0.31
C SER A 57 6.28 12.08 -1.22
N ASP A 58 5.10 11.70 -1.70
CA ASP A 58 4.89 10.49 -2.50
C ASP A 58 4.95 10.79 -4.00
N VAL A 59 6.18 11.01 -4.47
CA VAL A 59 6.55 10.92 -5.90
C VAL A 59 7.01 9.48 -6.22
N GLY A 60 6.56 8.47 -5.47
CA GLY A 60 7.22 7.16 -5.50
C GLY A 60 6.37 5.99 -5.04
N SER A 61 5.14 5.86 -5.53
CA SER A 61 4.39 4.60 -5.43
C SER A 61 3.88 4.18 -6.80
N LEU A 62 4.71 3.41 -7.50
CA LEU A 62 4.39 2.79 -8.79
C LEU A 62 3.35 1.69 -8.57
N ASP A 63 2.12 1.97 -8.98
CA ASP A 63 1.03 1.02 -9.02
C ASP A 63 1.34 -0.06 -10.08
N SER A 64 1.26 -1.33 -9.66
CA SER A 64 1.43 -2.48 -10.54
C SER A 64 0.17 -2.68 -11.38
N ALA A 65 0.27 -2.41 -12.68
CA ALA A 65 -0.65 -2.95 -13.68
C ALA A 65 0.16 -3.59 -14.82
N PRO A 66 -0.25 -4.77 -15.34
CA PRO A 66 0.51 -5.48 -16.36
C PRO A 66 0.31 -4.77 -17.70
N ALA A 67 1.32 -4.02 -18.16
CA ALA A 67 1.32 -3.44 -19.48
C ALA A 67 1.49 -4.55 -20.52
N ARG A 68 0.37 -4.96 -21.13
CA ARG A 68 0.37 -5.64 -22.42
C ARG A 68 1.10 -4.75 -23.42
N LEU A 69 2.07 -5.30 -24.13
CA LEU A 69 2.75 -4.63 -25.25
C LEU A 69 1.75 -4.40 -26.41
N PRO A 70 1.69 -3.20 -26.98
CA PRO A 70 1.39 -3.07 -28.39
C PRO A 70 2.48 -2.29 -29.14
N ASP A 71 2.60 -2.68 -30.40
CA ASP A 71 3.55 -2.23 -31.40
C ASP A 71 3.87 -0.73 -31.44
N SER A 72 5.14 -0.50 -31.78
CA SER A 72 5.76 0.74 -32.22
C SER A 72 4.83 1.69 -33.00
N ARG A 73 4.48 2.82 -32.37
CA ARG A 73 4.23 4.11 -33.04
C ARG A 73 4.32 5.25 -32.01
N PRO A 74 5.03 6.36 -32.29
CA PRO A 74 5.09 7.48 -31.36
C PRO A 74 3.84 8.34 -31.59
N ALA A 75 2.82 8.15 -30.75
CA ALA A 75 1.67 9.05 -30.70
C ALA A 75 1.37 9.39 -29.25
N ALA A 76 1.77 10.62 -28.89
CA ALA A 76 1.20 11.44 -27.83
C ALA A 76 1.06 10.77 -26.44
N LEU A 77 2.18 10.67 -25.72
CA LEU A 77 2.19 10.48 -24.27
C LEU A 77 2.58 11.80 -23.57
N ASP A 78 1.87 12.89 -23.88
CA ASP A 78 2.19 14.23 -23.35
C ASP A 78 1.20 14.71 -22.28
N SER A 79 0.53 13.78 -21.59
CA SER A 79 -0.40 14.14 -20.51
C SER A 79 -0.53 13.04 -19.48
N ALA A 80 0.56 12.76 -18.77
CA ALA A 80 0.51 12.10 -17.47
C ALA A 80 1.50 12.81 -16.52
N PRO A 81 1.06 13.32 -15.36
CA PRO A 81 1.98 13.86 -14.36
C PRO A 81 2.78 12.68 -13.78
N GLY A 82 4.06 12.60 -14.14
CA GLY A 82 4.92 11.45 -13.83
C GLY A 82 5.66 10.86 -15.04
N ALA A 83 5.61 11.49 -16.22
CA ALA A 83 6.50 11.13 -17.33
C ALA A 83 7.96 11.31 -16.90
N LEU A 84 8.59 10.22 -16.47
CA LEU A 84 10.01 10.13 -16.20
C LEU A 84 10.74 10.57 -17.48
N ASP A 85 11.53 11.62 -17.37
CA ASP A 85 12.31 12.18 -18.47
C ASP A 85 13.43 11.20 -18.82
N VAL A 86 13.10 10.15 -19.59
CA VAL A 86 14.01 9.08 -20.02
C VAL A 86 15.19 9.62 -20.84
N ALA A 87 15.07 10.84 -21.38
CA ALA A 87 16.15 11.53 -22.07
C ALA A 87 17.26 12.04 -21.12
N LYS A 88 17.01 12.12 -19.79
CA LYS A 88 18.02 12.50 -18.79
C LYS A 88 18.84 11.32 -18.23
N LEU A 89 18.45 10.07 -18.49
CA LEU A 89 19.26 8.91 -18.12
C LEU A 89 20.45 8.77 -19.08
N LYS A 90 21.55 9.43 -18.75
CA LYS A 90 22.85 9.18 -19.39
C LYS A 90 23.52 8.01 -18.67
N MET A 91 23.24 6.80 -19.13
CA MET A 91 23.81 5.58 -18.56
C MET A 91 24.60 4.84 -19.65
N SER A 92 25.80 4.36 -19.32
CA SER A 92 26.62 3.58 -20.23
C SER A 92 26.03 2.18 -20.42
N VAL A 93 26.33 1.54 -21.55
CA VAL A 93 25.84 0.18 -21.87
C VAL A 93 26.23 -0.84 -20.78
N ALA A 94 27.43 -0.70 -20.20
CA ALA A 94 27.90 -1.56 -19.12
C ALA A 94 27.10 -1.37 -17.80
N GLU A 95 26.70 -0.13 -17.49
CA GLU A 95 25.86 0.15 -16.31
C GLU A 95 24.43 -0.40 -16.50
N VAL A 96 23.88 -0.33 -17.72
CA VAL A 96 22.57 -0.90 -18.06
C VAL A 96 22.56 -2.43 -17.92
N GLU A 97 23.61 -3.11 -18.37
CA GLU A 97 23.73 -4.56 -18.24
C GLU A 97 23.84 -5.00 -16.77
N GLY A 98 24.64 -4.28 -15.96
CA GLY A 98 24.74 -4.53 -14.52
C GLY A 98 23.41 -4.38 -13.79
N LEU A 99 22.71 -3.28 -14.04
CA LEU A 99 21.39 -3.01 -13.45
C LEU A 99 20.34 -4.03 -13.92
N SER A 100 20.37 -4.44 -15.19
CA SER A 100 19.48 -5.49 -15.71
C SER A 100 19.69 -6.83 -15.00
N SER A 101 20.95 -7.21 -14.76
CA SER A 101 21.28 -8.41 -14.01
C SER A 101 20.80 -8.34 -12.55
N GLU A 102 20.96 -7.17 -11.90
CA GLU A 102 20.52 -6.96 -10.52
C GLU A 102 18.99 -6.99 -10.40
N ILE A 103 18.27 -6.36 -11.33
CA ILE A 103 16.81 -6.41 -11.42
C ILE A 103 16.33 -7.85 -11.67
N ALA A 104 17.03 -8.63 -12.52
CA ALA A 104 16.69 -10.02 -12.77
C ALA A 104 16.82 -10.88 -11.50
N ALA A 105 17.90 -10.69 -10.72
CA ALA A 105 18.09 -11.37 -9.44
C ALA A 105 17.00 -10.98 -8.42
N LEU A 106 16.74 -9.69 -8.25
CA LEU A 106 15.71 -9.19 -7.34
C LEU A 106 14.31 -9.69 -7.73
N SER A 107 14.01 -9.71 -9.04
CA SER A 107 12.77 -10.25 -9.58
C SER A 107 12.62 -11.73 -9.24
N ALA A 108 13.66 -12.54 -9.41
CA ALA A 108 13.64 -13.97 -9.06
C ALA A 108 13.36 -14.19 -7.55
N ASP A 109 13.95 -13.37 -6.68
CA ASP A 109 13.69 -13.41 -5.24
C ASP A 109 12.23 -13.07 -4.91
N HIS A 110 11.70 -12.01 -5.53
CA HIS A 110 10.29 -11.63 -5.37
C HIS A 110 9.33 -12.72 -5.85
N HIS A 111 9.65 -13.40 -6.95
CA HIS A 111 8.85 -14.51 -7.46
C HIS A 111 8.83 -15.67 -6.47
N THR A 112 9.99 -16.00 -5.90
CA THR A 112 10.13 -17.08 -4.91
C THR A 112 9.32 -16.79 -3.65
N ASP A 113 9.43 -15.57 -3.12
CA ASP A 113 8.69 -15.12 -1.93
C ASP A 113 7.17 -15.06 -2.19
N ARG A 114 6.73 -14.68 -3.39
CA ARG A 114 5.33 -14.76 -3.79
C ARG A 114 4.81 -16.20 -3.83
N LEU A 115 5.58 -17.15 -4.34
CA LEU A 115 5.22 -18.58 -4.35
C LEU A 115 5.10 -19.13 -2.92
N GLN A 116 6.07 -18.85 -2.05
CA GLN A 116 6.01 -19.29 -0.65
C GLN A 116 4.78 -18.74 0.09
N ARG A 117 4.40 -17.49 -0.17
CA ARG A 117 3.15 -16.94 0.39
C ARG A 117 1.91 -17.67 -0.11
N LEU A 118 1.85 -17.99 -1.41
CA LEU A 118 0.73 -18.72 -1.99
C LEU A 118 0.63 -20.13 -1.37
N GLU A 119 1.74 -20.85 -1.26
CA GLU A 119 1.79 -22.17 -0.62
C GLU A 119 1.28 -22.13 0.82
N ARG A 120 1.76 -21.17 1.63
CA ARG A 120 1.28 -21.00 3.02
C ARG A 120 -0.21 -20.68 3.08
N SER A 121 -0.71 -19.87 2.14
CA SER A 121 -2.14 -19.55 2.07
C SER A 121 -2.99 -20.76 1.67
N MET A 122 -2.48 -21.60 0.76
CA MET A 122 -3.15 -22.81 0.29
C MET A 122 -3.25 -23.85 1.41
N MET A 123 -2.14 -24.13 2.11
CA MET A 123 -2.15 -25.06 3.26
C MET A 123 -3.13 -24.61 4.36
N ARG A 124 -3.23 -23.29 4.58
CA ARG A 124 -4.16 -22.72 5.54
C ARG A 124 -5.61 -22.89 5.08
N LEU A 125 -5.90 -22.70 3.80
CA LEU A 125 -7.24 -22.88 3.25
C LEU A 125 -7.66 -24.35 3.28
N GLU A 126 -6.77 -25.27 2.91
CA GLU A 126 -7.01 -26.72 3.02
C GLU A 126 -7.33 -27.12 4.46
N ARG A 127 -6.55 -26.63 5.43
CA ARG A 127 -6.82 -26.88 6.86
C ARG A 127 -8.21 -26.39 7.28
N ILE A 128 -8.59 -25.17 6.89
CA ILE A 128 -9.90 -24.59 7.22
C ILE A 128 -11.03 -25.40 6.57
N ASN A 129 -10.88 -25.80 5.31
CA ASN A 129 -11.88 -26.59 4.60
C ASN A 129 -12.05 -27.97 5.27
N LEU A 130 -10.96 -28.66 5.60
CA LEU A 130 -11.02 -29.94 6.31
C LEU A 130 -11.68 -29.81 7.70
N GLN A 131 -11.40 -28.74 8.43
CA GLN A 131 -12.05 -28.47 9.73
C GLN A 131 -13.56 -28.20 9.57
N THR A 132 -13.96 -27.54 8.48
CA THR A 132 -15.38 -27.24 8.20
C THR A 132 -16.13 -28.49 7.75
N LEU A 133 -15.50 -29.34 6.94
CA LEU A 133 -16.07 -30.62 6.48
C LEU A 133 -16.15 -31.68 7.58
N ALA A 134 -15.35 -31.56 8.65
CA ALA A 134 -15.37 -32.43 9.81
C ALA A 134 -16.42 -32.02 10.88
N LEU A 135 -17.12 -30.90 10.68
CA LEU A 135 -18.26 -30.43 11.47
C LEU A 135 -19.58 -30.85 10.79
#